data_AF-A0A498KWI0-F1
#
_entry.id   AF-A0A498KWI0-F1
#
_cell.length_a   1.000
_cell.length_b   1.000
_cell.length_c   1.000
_cell.angle_alpha   90.00
_cell.angle_beta   90.00
_cell.angle_gamma   90.00
#
_symmetry.space_group_name_H-M   'P 1'
#
loop_
_entity.id
_entity.type
_entity.pdbx_description
1 polymer ?
#
loop_
_entity_poly.entity_id
_entity_poly.type
_entity_poly.pdbx_seq_one_letter_code
_entity_poly.pdbx_strand_id
1 'polypeptide(L)'
;MAICAVHTSGQLNPTCSFSSSLGLSGQKQQQVAVFYKQRSSSSRRSVGVSVIRCEQETIVIGLAADSGCGKSTFMRRLTSVFGGGAEPPKGGNPDSNTLISDTTTVICLDDYHSLDRTGRKEKGVTALDPRANDFDLMYEQVKAIKEGKAVQKPIYNHVSGLLDPPELIKPPKILVIEGLHPM
;
A
#
# COMPACT_ATOMS: atom_id res chain seq x y z
N MET A 1 39.36 27.35 5.48
CA MET A 1 39.08 26.67 6.76
C MET A 1 37.56 26.51 6.85
N ALA A 2 37.03 25.38 6.39
CA ALA A 2 35.59 25.09 6.45
C ALA A 2 35.34 24.11 7.60
N ILE A 3 34.45 24.50 8.50
CA ILE A 3 34.16 23.81 9.76
C ILE A 3 33.01 22.85 9.47
N CYS A 4 33.24 21.54 9.61
CA CYS A 4 32.22 20.51 9.45
C CYS A 4 31.49 20.32 10.79
N ALA A 5 30.20 20.66 10.84
CA ALA A 5 29.36 20.35 11.98
C ALA A 5 28.92 18.89 11.90
N VAL A 6 29.37 18.08 12.86
CA VAL A 6 28.93 16.69 13.04
C VAL A 6 27.53 16.72 13.64
N HIS A 7 26.52 16.44 12.84
CA HIS A 7 25.17 16.19 13.35
C HIS A 7 25.07 14.77 13.87
N THR A 8 24.77 14.62 15.17
CA THR A 8 24.43 13.36 15.79
C THR A 8 23.08 12.88 15.28
N SER A 9 23.06 11.70 14.68
CA SER A 9 21.85 11.05 14.19
C SER A 9 20.88 10.81 15.35
N GLY A 10 19.72 11.47 15.32
CA GLY A 10 18.61 11.18 16.23
C GLY A 10 18.15 9.74 16.00
N GLN A 11 18.18 8.94 17.06
CA GLN A 11 17.64 7.60 17.11
C GLN A 11 16.15 7.67 16.73
N LEU A 12 15.79 7.17 15.54
CA LEU A 12 14.41 6.92 15.19
C LEU A 12 13.95 5.75 16.07
N ASN A 13 13.16 6.05 17.10
CA ASN A 13 12.48 5.04 17.90
C ASN A 13 11.34 4.46 17.06
N PRO A 14 11.38 3.19 16.63
CA PRO A 14 10.20 2.56 16.06
C PRO A 14 9.18 2.35 17.18
N THR A 15 7.97 2.85 16.99
CA THR A 15 6.82 2.56 17.86
C THR A 15 6.37 1.12 17.65
N CYS A 16 7.07 0.17 18.27
CA CYS A 16 6.64 -1.22 18.30
C CYS A 16 5.39 -1.34 19.18
N SER A 17 4.27 -1.77 18.58
CA SER A 17 3.04 -2.02 19.33
C SER A 17 3.11 -3.39 20.01
N PHE A 18 2.93 -3.42 21.33
CA PHE A 18 2.89 -4.65 22.12
C PHE A 18 1.50 -5.29 22.01
N SER A 19 1.41 -6.47 21.40
CA SER A 19 0.18 -7.27 21.41
C SER A 19 0.44 -8.66 21.98
N SER A 20 -0.31 -9.00 23.03
CA SER A 20 -0.34 -10.33 23.63
C SER A 20 -1.48 -11.14 23.01
N SER A 21 -1.20 -11.88 21.93
CA SER A 21 -2.15 -12.88 21.43
C SER A 21 -1.43 -14.11 20.90
N LEU A 22 -1.63 -15.24 21.58
CA LEU A 22 -1.24 -16.58 21.14
C LEU A 22 -2.20 -17.02 20.02
N GLY A 23 -1.77 -16.88 18.78
CA GLY A 23 -2.42 -17.46 17.61
C GLY A 23 -1.36 -18.00 16.67
N LEU A 24 -1.19 -19.33 16.61
CA LEU A 24 -0.34 -20.00 15.63
C LEU A 24 -1.08 -20.10 14.30
N SER A 25 -0.74 -19.26 13.33
CA SER A 25 -0.87 -19.59 11.90
C SER A 25 -0.04 -18.62 11.05
N GLY A 26 0.77 -19.16 10.14
CA GLY A 26 1.44 -18.42 9.07
C GLY A 26 2.96 -18.30 9.20
N GLN A 27 3.68 -19.00 8.32
CA GLN A 27 5.13 -18.87 8.12
C GLN A 27 5.47 -17.48 7.59
N LYS A 28 5.95 -16.60 8.47
CA LYS A 28 6.81 -15.44 8.13
C LYS A 28 8.06 -15.59 9.00
N GLN A 29 9.23 -15.15 8.52
CA GLN A 29 10.48 -15.19 9.29
C GLN A 29 10.28 -14.45 10.63
N GLN A 30 10.06 -15.22 11.70
CA GLN A 30 9.86 -14.75 13.05
C GLN A 30 11.24 -14.73 13.73
N GLN A 31 11.74 -13.55 14.09
CA GLN A 31 12.83 -13.46 15.05
C GLN A 31 12.21 -13.51 16.45
N VAL A 32 12.34 -14.65 17.11
CA VAL A 32 11.84 -14.86 18.49
C VAL A 32 12.95 -14.47 19.46
N ALA A 33 12.76 -13.37 20.18
CA ALA A 33 13.63 -13.01 21.31
C ALA A 33 13.05 -13.60 22.60
N VAL A 34 13.74 -14.59 23.18
CA VAL A 34 13.35 -15.22 24.45
C VAL A 34 14.11 -14.54 25.59
N PHE A 35 13.40 -13.80 26.45
CA PHE A 35 13.99 -13.18 27.63
C PHE A 35 13.74 -14.04 28.88
N TYR A 36 14.81 -14.42 29.57
CA TYR A 36 14.72 -15.08 30.86
C TYR A 36 14.77 -14.04 31.98
N LYS A 37 13.69 -13.90 32.74
CA LYS A 37 13.70 -13.10 33.98
C LYS A 37 13.79 -14.04 35.17
N GLN A 38 14.96 -14.17 35.78
CA GLN A 38 15.09 -14.83 37.08
C GLN A 38 14.43 -13.95 38.15
N ARG A 39 13.37 -14.45 38.78
CA ARG A 39 12.91 -13.97 40.09
C ARG A 39 13.42 -14.93 41.14
N SER A 40 14.15 -14.42 42.13
CA SER A 40 14.45 -15.18 43.35
C SER A 40 13.17 -15.31 44.20
N SER A 41 13.01 -16.47 44.82
CA SER A 41 11.89 -16.94 45.66
C SER A 41 10.64 -17.51 44.94
N SER A 42 10.56 -18.86 44.98
CA SER A 42 9.39 -19.73 45.18
C SER A 42 8.04 -19.49 44.46
N SER A 43 7.97 -18.65 43.41
CA SER A 43 6.75 -18.48 42.61
C SER A 43 6.95 -18.94 41.16
N ARG A 44 5.92 -19.59 40.59
CA ARG A 44 5.88 -20.25 39.27
C ARG A 44 6.69 -19.49 38.21
N ARG A 45 7.56 -20.22 37.49
CA ARG A 45 8.27 -19.73 36.30
C ARG A 45 7.26 -19.41 35.19
N SER A 46 6.91 -18.14 35.00
CA SER A 46 6.16 -17.71 33.81
C SER A 46 7.14 -17.44 32.67
N VAL A 47 7.10 -18.24 31.61
CA VAL A 47 7.81 -17.93 30.37
C VAL A 47 6.99 -16.88 29.62
N GLY A 48 7.47 -15.64 29.60
CA GLY A 48 6.93 -14.60 28.72
C GLY A 48 7.57 -14.73 27.35
N VAL A 49 6.84 -15.23 26.36
CA VAL A 49 7.26 -15.16 24.95
C VAL A 49 6.76 -13.85 24.38
N SER A 50 7.66 -12.91 24.12
CA SER A 50 7.38 -11.68 23.39
C SER A 50 7.81 -11.84 21.94
N VAL A 51 6.85 -11.83 21.02
CA VAL A 51 7.12 -11.85 19.57
C VAL A 51 7.28 -10.42 19.10
N ILE A 52 8.50 -10.02 18.73
CA ILE A 52 8.73 -8.74 18.06
C ILE A 52 8.44 -8.96 16.59
N ARG A 53 7.30 -8.43 16.12
CA ARG A 53 6.99 -8.37 14.68
C ARG A 53 7.60 -7.09 14.15
N CYS A 54 8.63 -7.22 13.32
CA CYS A 54 9.07 -6.13 12.48
C CYS A 54 8.08 -6.06 11.31
N GLU A 55 7.00 -5.30 11.48
CA GLU A 55 6.07 -5.04 10.39
C GLU A 55 6.76 -4.07 9.42
N GLN A 56 6.96 -4.51 8.18
CA GLN A 56 7.46 -3.63 7.13
C GLN A 56 6.37 -2.60 6.85
N GLU A 57 6.63 -1.35 7.21
CA GLU A 57 5.72 -0.24 6.90
C GLU A 57 5.71 0.01 5.39
N THR A 58 4.52 0.10 4.81
CA THR A 58 4.35 0.43 3.39
C THR A 58 4.61 1.92 3.17
N ILE A 59 5.48 2.24 2.22
CA ILE A 59 5.71 3.62 1.77
C ILE A 59 4.70 3.93 0.66
N VAL A 60 4.00 5.06 0.76
CA VAL A 60 3.04 5.51 -0.26
C VAL A 60 3.63 6.68 -1.05
N ILE A 61 3.61 6.57 -2.37
CA ILE A 61 4.07 7.59 -3.32
C ILE A 61 2.88 8.01 -4.19
N GLY A 62 2.58 9.30 -4.25
CA GLY A 62 1.58 9.86 -5.16
C GLY A 62 2.21 10.35 -6.47
N LEU A 63 1.63 9.97 -7.61
CA LEU A 63 2.03 10.46 -8.93
C LEU A 63 0.83 11.13 -9.63
N ALA A 64 0.83 12.46 -9.64
CA ALA A 64 -0.17 13.23 -10.38
C ALA A 64 0.26 13.37 -11.84
N ALA A 65 -0.57 12.87 -12.77
CA ALA A 65 -0.28 12.91 -14.19
C ALA A 65 -1.58 12.83 -15.02
N ASP A 66 -1.66 13.62 -16.09
CA ASP A 66 -2.78 13.59 -17.03
C ASP A 66 -2.66 12.38 -18.00
N SER A 67 -3.78 12.01 -18.60
CA SER A 67 -3.81 11.03 -19.68
C SER A 67 -2.95 11.49 -20.86
N GLY A 68 -2.15 10.58 -21.42
CA GLY A 68 -1.31 10.86 -22.59
C GLY A 68 -0.03 11.65 -22.33
N CYS A 69 0.24 12.12 -21.10
CA CYS A 69 1.44 12.92 -20.80
C CYS A 69 2.72 12.09 -20.54
N GLY A 70 2.67 10.77 -20.74
CA GLY A 70 3.81 9.87 -20.51
C GLY A 70 3.83 9.16 -19.15
N LYS A 71 2.71 9.15 -18.42
CA LYS A 71 2.53 8.44 -17.13
C LYS A 71 3.11 7.01 -17.15
N SER A 72 2.75 6.20 -18.14
CA SER A 72 3.25 4.83 -18.27
C SER A 72 4.77 4.74 -18.48
N THR A 73 5.36 5.70 -19.19
CA THR A 73 6.82 5.77 -19.39
C THR A 73 7.53 6.13 -18.08
N PHE A 74 6.97 7.08 -17.34
CA PHE A 74 7.47 7.46 -16.02
C PHE A 74 7.39 6.27 -15.05
N MET A 75 6.24 5.59 -15.00
CA MET A 75 6.03 4.42 -14.14
C MET A 75 6.97 3.26 -14.45
N ARG A 76 7.21 2.94 -15.72
CA ARG A 76 8.17 1.89 -16.11
C ARG A 76 9.58 2.19 -15.62
N ARG A 77 10.00 3.46 -15.68
CA ARG A 77 11.32 3.88 -15.15
C ARG A 77 11.35 3.77 -13.63
N LEU A 78 10.28 4.19 -12.95
CA LEU A 78 10.16 4.12 -11.51
C LEU A 78 10.19 2.66 -11.00
N THR A 79 9.42 1.76 -11.61
CA THR A 79 9.40 0.33 -11.23
C THR A 79 10.72 -0.36 -11.56
N SER A 80 11.36 0.03 -12.67
CA SER A 80 12.70 -0.46 -13.02
C SER A 80 13.77 -0.10 -11.98
N VAL A 81 13.62 1.03 -11.27
CA VAL A 81 14.52 1.41 -10.17
C VAL A 81 14.20 0.63 -8.90
N PHE A 82 12.92 0.37 -8.61
CA PHE A 82 12.50 -0.21 -7.33
C PHE A 82 12.48 -1.73 -7.26
N GLY A 83 12.38 -2.46 -8.38
CA GLY A 83 12.29 -3.92 -8.28
C GLY A 83 12.04 -4.71 -9.56
N GLY A 84 12.11 -4.08 -10.74
CA GLY A 84 12.03 -4.79 -12.03
C GLY A 84 10.72 -4.56 -12.79
N GLY A 85 10.36 -5.51 -13.66
CA GLY A 85 9.17 -5.42 -14.49
C GLY A 85 7.90 -5.53 -13.65
N ALA A 86 7.00 -4.55 -13.78
CA ALA A 86 5.68 -4.62 -13.16
C ALA A 86 4.69 -5.25 -14.14
N GLU A 87 3.94 -6.26 -13.68
CA GLU A 87 3.00 -7.04 -14.49
C GLU A 87 1.58 -6.94 -13.90
N PRO A 88 0.53 -7.06 -14.73
CA PRO A 88 -0.83 -7.19 -14.25
C PRO A 88 -1.02 -8.41 -13.31
N PRO A 89 -2.01 -8.39 -12.40
CA PRO A 89 -2.28 -9.51 -11.51
C PRO A 89 -2.60 -10.80 -12.27
N LYS A 90 -1.81 -11.86 -12.02
CA LYS A 90 -1.98 -13.17 -12.68
C LYS A 90 -3.30 -13.81 -12.28
N GLY A 91 -4.11 -14.19 -13.27
CA GLY A 91 -5.42 -14.83 -13.07
C GLY A 91 -6.53 -13.91 -12.59
N GLY A 92 -6.31 -12.58 -12.63
CA GLY A 92 -7.32 -11.57 -12.34
C GLY A 92 -8.10 -11.13 -13.59
N ASN A 93 -8.83 -10.02 -13.45
CA ASN A 93 -9.49 -9.36 -14.57
C ASN A 93 -8.42 -8.89 -15.59
N PRO A 94 -8.54 -9.25 -16.89
CA PRO A 94 -7.58 -8.82 -17.92
C PRO A 94 -7.53 -7.29 -18.10
N ASP A 95 -8.59 -6.59 -17.72
CA ASP A 95 -8.70 -5.13 -17.79
C ASP A 95 -8.34 -4.43 -16.46
N SER A 96 -7.70 -5.16 -15.52
CA SER A 96 -7.18 -4.55 -14.28
C SER A 96 -6.09 -3.52 -14.59
N ASN A 97 -6.17 -2.38 -13.92
CA ASN A 97 -5.19 -1.29 -14.02
C ASN A 97 -4.02 -1.44 -13.05
N THR A 98 -4.04 -2.47 -12.20
CA THR A 98 -3.02 -2.69 -11.19
C THR A 98 -1.77 -3.29 -11.83
N LEU A 99 -0.60 -2.77 -11.46
CA LEU A 99 0.68 -3.38 -11.81
C LEU A 99 1.41 -3.81 -10.55
N ILE A 100 1.89 -5.05 -10.54
CA ILE A 100 2.54 -5.68 -9.39
C ILE A 100 3.97 -6.06 -9.79
N SER A 101 4.91 -5.69 -8.92
CA SER A 101 6.32 -6.08 -8.94
C SER A 101 6.68 -6.66 -7.56
N ASP A 102 7.88 -7.21 -7.43
CA ASP A 102 8.37 -7.83 -6.19
C ASP A 102 8.37 -6.85 -4.99
N THR A 103 8.55 -5.56 -5.26
CA THR A 103 8.62 -4.51 -4.23
C THR A 103 7.49 -3.51 -4.30
N THR A 104 6.92 -3.30 -5.49
CA THR A 104 6.05 -2.17 -5.79
C THR A 104 4.70 -2.63 -6.30
N THR A 105 3.63 -2.03 -5.80
CA THR A 105 2.30 -2.12 -6.42
C THR A 105 1.86 -0.74 -6.87
N VAL A 106 1.38 -0.65 -8.09
CA VAL A 106 0.87 0.57 -8.71
C VAL A 106 -0.64 0.44 -8.82
N ILE A 107 -1.36 1.43 -8.31
CA ILE A 107 -2.81 1.55 -8.40
C ILE A 107 -3.15 2.77 -9.26
N CYS A 108 -3.98 2.58 -10.28
CA CYS A 108 -4.59 3.67 -11.02
C CYS A 108 -5.75 4.26 -10.22
N LEU A 109 -5.79 5.58 -10.07
CA LEU A 109 -6.83 6.26 -9.30
C LEU A 109 -8.19 6.29 -10.02
N ASP A 110 -8.22 6.05 -11.32
CA ASP A 110 -9.46 5.89 -12.08
C ASP A 110 -10.31 4.73 -11.54
N ASP A 111 -9.69 3.75 -10.87
CA ASP A 111 -10.41 2.66 -10.19
C ASP A 111 -11.35 3.17 -9.10
N TYR A 112 -11.08 4.34 -8.51
CA TYR A 112 -11.93 5.00 -7.53
C TYR A 112 -12.92 5.99 -8.15
N HIS A 113 -13.25 5.85 -9.43
CA HIS A 113 -14.38 6.59 -9.98
C HIS A 113 -15.68 6.20 -9.28
N SER A 114 -16.42 7.21 -8.81
CA SER A 114 -17.77 7.04 -8.26
C SER A 114 -18.83 6.92 -9.36
N LEU A 115 -18.47 7.30 -10.60
CA LEU A 115 -19.35 7.28 -11.76
C LEU A 115 -18.64 6.64 -12.95
N ASP A 116 -19.32 5.68 -13.57
CA ASP A 116 -18.89 5.10 -14.83
C ASP A 116 -18.98 6.11 -16.00
N ARG A 117 -18.55 5.69 -17.20
CA ARG A 117 -18.54 6.56 -18.39
C ARG A 117 -19.94 7.09 -18.76
N THR A 118 -20.99 6.31 -18.54
CA THR A 118 -22.37 6.70 -18.89
C THR A 118 -22.93 7.62 -17.82
N GLY A 119 -22.75 7.29 -16.53
CA GLY A 119 -23.19 8.11 -15.41
C GLY A 119 -22.54 9.50 -15.40
N ARG A 120 -21.28 9.62 -15.82
CA ARG A 120 -20.63 10.93 -16.02
C ARG A 120 -21.30 11.76 -17.13
N LYS A 121 -21.66 11.14 -18.25
CA LYS A 121 -22.37 11.81 -19.35
C LYS A 121 -23.75 12.28 -18.92
N GLU A 122 -24.50 11.45 -18.22
CA GLU A 122 -25.84 11.78 -17.72
C GLU A 122 -25.82 12.94 -16.73
N LYS A 123 -24.81 13.00 -15.86
CA LYS A 123 -24.64 14.09 -14.89
C LYS A 123 -23.93 15.33 -15.46
N GLY A 124 -23.45 15.28 -16.70
CA GLY A 124 -22.72 16.38 -17.34
C GLY A 124 -21.39 16.72 -16.66
N VAL A 125 -20.71 15.72 -16.09
CA VAL A 125 -19.41 15.87 -15.41
C VAL A 125 -18.31 15.10 -16.13
N THR A 126 -17.05 15.51 -15.94
CA THR A 126 -15.88 14.81 -16.50
C THR A 126 -15.18 13.96 -15.43
N ALA A 127 -14.16 13.18 -15.80
CA ALA A 127 -13.34 12.45 -14.81
C ALA A 127 -12.57 13.40 -13.88
N LEU A 128 -12.26 14.61 -14.36
CA LEU A 128 -11.52 15.63 -13.62
C LEU A 128 -12.35 16.23 -12.48
N ASP A 129 -13.68 16.15 -12.58
CA ASP A 129 -14.58 16.66 -11.56
C ASP A 129 -14.48 15.80 -10.28
N PRO A 130 -14.22 16.40 -9.11
CA PRO A 130 -14.19 15.68 -7.85
C PRO A 130 -15.45 14.83 -7.58
N ARG A 131 -16.62 15.25 -8.09
CA ARG A 131 -17.89 14.53 -7.93
C ARG A 131 -17.92 13.18 -8.64
N ALA A 132 -17.02 12.94 -9.60
CA ALA A 132 -16.89 11.68 -10.31
C ALA A 132 -15.90 10.71 -9.65
N ASN A 133 -15.35 11.05 -8.49
CA ASN A 133 -14.37 10.24 -7.76
C ASN A 133 -14.84 9.99 -6.32
N ASP A 134 -14.55 8.81 -5.79
CA ASP A 134 -14.83 8.40 -4.42
C ASP A 134 -13.57 8.56 -3.56
N PHE A 135 -13.37 9.76 -3.03
CA PHE A 135 -12.22 10.09 -2.20
C PHE A 135 -12.26 9.42 -0.83
N ASP A 136 -13.46 9.13 -0.32
CA ASP A 136 -13.63 8.46 0.97
C ASP A 136 -13.13 7.01 0.85
N LEU A 137 -13.57 6.28 -0.17
CA LEU A 137 -13.10 4.93 -0.46
C LEU A 137 -11.59 4.90 -0.76
N MET A 138 -11.10 5.87 -1.54
CA MET A 138 -9.67 6.00 -1.83
C MET A 138 -8.85 6.19 -0.55
N TYR A 139 -9.27 7.11 0.33
CA TYR A 139 -8.61 7.35 1.61
C TYR A 139 -8.61 6.11 2.50
N GLU A 140 -9.78 5.48 2.67
CA GLU A 140 -9.93 4.29 3.50
C GLU A 140 -9.00 3.16 3.04
N GLN A 141 -8.95 2.90 1.73
CA GLN A 141 -8.16 1.81 1.18
C GLN A 141 -6.66 2.11 1.18
N VAL A 142 -6.24 3.33 0.81
CA VAL A 142 -4.82 3.73 0.86
C VAL A 142 -4.31 3.69 2.29
N LYS A 143 -5.10 4.16 3.26
CA LYS A 143 -4.77 4.07 4.68
C LYS A 143 -4.66 2.62 5.14
N ALA A 144 -5.63 1.78 4.80
CA ALA A 144 -5.61 0.36 5.15
C ALA A 144 -4.37 -0.35 4.59
N ILE A 145 -4.01 -0.11 3.33
CA ILE A 145 -2.81 -0.65 2.71
C ILE A 145 -1.56 -0.17 3.44
N LYS A 146 -1.47 1.12 3.76
CA LYS A 146 -0.36 1.70 4.53
C LYS A 146 -0.18 1.04 5.90
N GLU A 147 -1.29 0.70 6.56
CA GLU A 147 -1.34 -0.02 7.83
C GLU A 147 -1.15 -1.55 7.69
N GLY A 148 -0.79 -2.05 6.51
CA GLY A 148 -0.52 -3.48 6.29
C GLY A 148 -1.79 -4.34 6.17
N LYS A 149 -2.93 -3.75 5.82
CA LYS A 149 -4.21 -4.47 5.60
C LYS A 149 -4.52 -4.58 4.10
N ALA A 150 -4.95 -5.75 3.67
CA ALA A 150 -5.41 -5.96 2.30
C ALA A 150 -6.80 -5.35 2.08
N VAL A 151 -7.09 -4.95 0.85
CA VAL A 151 -8.36 -4.28 0.47
C VAL A 151 -8.97 -4.90 -0.77
N GLN A 152 -10.30 -4.81 -0.89
CA GLN A 152 -11.03 -5.13 -2.10
C GLN A 152 -11.19 -3.85 -2.93
N LYS A 153 -10.24 -3.61 -3.84
CA LYS A 153 -10.21 -2.41 -4.66
C LYS A 153 -11.09 -2.60 -5.91
N PRO A 154 -12.00 -1.67 -6.23
CA PRO A 154 -12.72 -1.71 -7.51
C PRO A 154 -11.78 -1.69 -8.72
N ILE A 155 -12.33 -2.02 -9.89
CA ILE A 155 -11.62 -1.89 -11.18
C ILE A 155 -12.45 -1.00 -12.08
N TYR A 156 -11.86 0.08 -12.59
CA TYR A 156 -12.47 0.84 -13.67
C TYR A 156 -11.95 0.32 -15.01
N ASN A 157 -12.82 -0.37 -15.74
CA ASN A 157 -12.45 -0.97 -17.01
C ASN A 157 -12.42 0.10 -18.11
N HIS A 158 -11.24 0.45 -18.62
CA HIS A 158 -11.10 1.47 -19.66
C HIS A 158 -11.71 1.08 -21.02
N VAL A 159 -11.88 -0.23 -21.29
CA VAL A 159 -12.46 -0.75 -22.52
C VAL A 159 -13.97 -0.55 -22.49
N SER A 160 -14.65 -1.13 -21.49
CA SER A 160 -16.11 -1.05 -21.35
C SER A 160 -16.58 0.31 -20.84
N GLY A 161 -15.74 1.00 -20.06
CA GLY A 161 -16.07 2.24 -19.36
C GLY A 161 -16.95 2.02 -18.13
N LEU A 162 -16.98 0.79 -17.57
CA LEU A 162 -17.78 0.38 -16.42
C LEU A 162 -16.91 0.12 -15.18
N LEU A 163 -17.58 0.04 -14.02
CA LEU A 163 -16.96 -0.40 -12.77
C LEU A 163 -17.14 -1.92 -12.64
N ASP A 164 -16.03 -2.64 -12.75
CA ASP A 164 -15.97 -4.09 -12.65
C ASP A 164 -15.87 -4.55 -11.19
N PRO A 165 -16.15 -5.84 -10.89
CA PRO A 165 -15.99 -6.39 -9.55
C PRO A 165 -14.58 -6.16 -8.98
N PRO A 166 -14.46 -5.99 -7.65
CA PRO A 166 -13.20 -5.61 -7.03
C PRO A 166 -12.17 -6.75 -7.02
N GLU A 167 -10.90 -6.37 -7.03
CA GLU A 167 -9.75 -7.26 -6.87
C GLU A 167 -9.07 -7.10 -5.50
N LEU A 168 -8.45 -8.18 -5.03
CA LEU A 168 -7.73 -8.18 -3.76
C LEU A 168 -6.35 -7.54 -3.92
N ILE A 169 -6.11 -6.41 -3.27
CA ILE A 169 -4.79 -5.77 -3.20
C ILE A 169 -4.14 -6.09 -1.86
N LYS A 170 -2.95 -6.70 -1.91
CA LYS A 170 -2.13 -6.97 -0.73
C LYS A 170 -1.15 -5.79 -0.50
N PRO A 171 -0.81 -5.47 0.75
CA PRO A 171 0.14 -4.41 1.05
C PRO A 171 1.54 -4.67 0.43
N PRO A 172 2.04 -3.77 -0.43
CA PRO A 172 3.41 -3.84 -0.95
C PRO A 172 4.40 -3.19 0.02
N LYS A 173 5.69 -3.26 -0.30
CA LYS A 173 6.69 -2.40 0.36
C LYS A 173 6.54 -0.95 -0.09
N ILE A 174 6.32 -0.74 -1.39
CA ILE A 174 6.09 0.56 -2.00
C ILE A 174 4.74 0.53 -2.71
N LEU A 175 3.81 1.37 -2.27
CA LEU A 175 2.56 1.62 -2.95
C LEU A 175 2.70 2.90 -3.77
N VAL A 176 2.42 2.83 -5.06
CA VAL A 176 2.31 4.02 -5.92
C VAL A 176 0.84 4.19 -6.29
N ILE A 177 0.27 5.35 -5.97
CA ILE A 177 -1.04 5.76 -6.45
C ILE A 177 -0.85 6.77 -7.57
N GLU A 178 -1.38 6.47 -8.75
CA GLU A 178 -1.20 7.31 -9.94
C GLU A 178 -2.52 7.72 -10.59
N GLY A 179 -2.60 8.97 -11.03
CA GLY A 179 -3.77 9.44 -11.76
C GLY A 179 -3.98 10.95 -11.60
N LEU A 180 -5.24 11.36 -11.74
CA LEU A 180 -5.64 12.77 -11.78
C LEU A 180 -5.68 13.43 -10.40
N HIS A 181 -5.99 12.67 -9.34
CA HIS A 181 -6.25 13.23 -7.99
C HIS A 181 -5.52 12.52 -6.84
N PRO A 182 -4.19 12.32 -6.88
CA PRO A 182 -3.45 11.73 -5.75
C PRO A 182 -3.18 12.71 -4.60
N MET A 183 -3.44 14.02 -4.78
CA MET A 183 -3.11 15.11 -3.85
C MET A 183 -4.24 16.14 -3.79
#